data_AF-A0AAD9BX52-F1
#
_entry.id   AF-A0AAD9BX52-F1
#
_cell.length_a   1.000
_cell.length_b   1.000
_cell.length_c   1.000
_cell.angle_alpha   90.00
_cell.angle_beta   90.00
_cell.angle_gamma   90.00
#
_symmetry.space_group_name_H-M   'P 1'
#
loop_
_entity.id
_entity.type
_entity.pdbx_description
1 polymer ?
#
loop_
_entity_poly.entity_id
_entity_poly.type
_entity_poly.pdbx_seq_one_letter_code
_entity_poly.pdbx_strand_id
1 'polypeptide(L)'
;MARETQEGPEMEMEVGEVNEEAEDLPPSSLDLYEAQFFGFTPQTCMLRVYSAFHDSLCDILPVVEKVCVRQLGKESPGPDEQLRARECSRRLQQFLEDRFKQLSQRMDSLLVKRCLSVPPNVLLPEDHSHKNYPQHIQEVLKLDSSFTDLQMAYEAEVCARRRCRWSWTSRRRCRSSWTGS
;
A
#
# COMPACT_ATOMS: atom_id res chain seq x y z
N MET A 1 26.68 42.11 41.75
CA MET A 1 27.27 40.80 41.42
C MET A 1 26.71 40.37 40.08
N ALA A 2 27.58 40.34 39.07
CA ALA A 2 27.28 39.83 37.75
C ALA A 2 27.16 38.30 37.81
N ARG A 3 26.24 37.73 37.05
CA ARG A 3 26.34 36.37 36.54
C ARG A 3 25.97 36.40 35.07
N GLU A 4 27.01 36.52 34.26
CA GLU A 4 27.04 36.06 32.88
C GLU A 4 26.82 34.54 32.89
N THR A 5 26.03 34.02 31.96
CA THR A 5 26.11 32.62 31.55
C THR A 5 26.12 32.62 30.03
N GLN A 6 27.27 32.28 29.48
CA GLN A 6 27.57 32.11 28.08
C GLN A 6 27.54 30.60 27.81
N GLU A 7 26.70 30.14 26.90
CA GLU A 7 26.77 28.78 26.35
C GLU A 7 26.64 28.83 24.82
N GLY A 8 27.71 28.31 24.19
CA GLY A 8 27.84 27.62 22.89
C GLY A 8 27.04 28.01 21.64
N PRO A 9 27.67 28.03 20.44
CA PRO A 9 26.96 28.14 19.17
C PRO A 9 26.24 26.82 18.86
N GLU A 10 24.95 26.91 18.54
CA GLU A 10 24.16 25.79 18.04
C GLU A 10 24.65 25.43 16.63
N MET A 11 25.10 24.19 16.48
CA MET A 11 25.60 23.62 15.24
C MET A 11 24.40 23.34 14.33
N GLU A 12 24.34 24.07 13.22
CA GLU A 12 23.43 23.86 12.11
C GLU A 12 23.49 22.39 11.65
N MET A 13 22.37 21.69 11.75
CA MET A 13 22.16 20.43 11.05
C MET A 13 21.31 20.77 9.82
N GLU A 14 21.96 20.97 8.68
CA GLU A 14 21.30 21.03 7.37
C GLU A 14 20.47 19.75 7.22
N VAL A 15 19.16 19.90 7.33
CA VAL A 15 18.19 18.91 6.90
C VAL A 15 18.25 18.92 5.38
N GLY A 16 18.97 17.94 4.82
CA GLY A 16 19.02 17.71 3.39
C GLY A 16 17.62 17.66 2.81
N GLU A 17 17.45 18.36 1.69
CA GLU A 17 16.23 18.50 0.91
C GLU A 17 15.58 17.11 0.68
N VAL A 18 14.57 16.80 1.49
CA VAL A 18 13.67 15.68 1.23
C VAL A 18 12.72 16.16 0.16
N ASN A 19 13.01 15.75 -1.08
CA ASN A 19 12.17 15.79 -2.27
C ASN A 19 10.67 16.04 -1.97
N GLU A 20 10.24 17.29 -2.01
CA GLU A 20 8.86 17.75 -1.73
C GLU A 20 7.87 17.41 -2.87
N GLU A 21 8.24 16.57 -3.83
CA GLU A 21 7.41 16.24 -5.00
C GLU A 21 6.50 15.01 -4.81
N ALA A 22 6.49 14.40 -3.61
CA ALA A 22 5.69 13.20 -3.33
C ALA A 22 4.34 13.47 -2.63
N GLU A 23 4.08 14.69 -2.15
CA GLU A 23 2.97 14.96 -1.21
C GLU A 23 1.69 15.53 -1.84
N ASP A 24 1.65 15.85 -3.15
CA ASP A 24 0.49 16.52 -3.77
C ASP A 24 -0.07 15.79 -5.01
N LEU A 25 -0.04 14.45 -5.01
CA LEU A 25 -0.78 13.69 -6.03
C LEU A 25 -2.22 13.44 -5.54
N PRO A 26 -3.26 13.93 -6.25
CA PRO A 26 -4.64 13.74 -5.84
C PRO A 26 -4.96 12.24 -5.74
N PRO A 27 -5.80 11.79 -4.78
CA PRO A 27 -6.09 10.38 -4.56
C PRO A 27 -6.74 9.69 -5.77
N SER A 28 -7.31 10.47 -6.71
CA SER A 28 -7.84 10.02 -7.99
C SER A 28 -6.77 9.61 -9.01
N SER A 29 -5.49 9.92 -8.76
CA SER A 29 -4.37 9.55 -9.64
C SER A 29 -3.73 8.20 -9.31
N LEU A 30 -4.07 7.64 -8.14
CA LEU A 30 -3.42 6.45 -7.57
C LEU A 30 -4.18 5.14 -7.81
N ASP A 31 -5.30 5.16 -8.56
CA ASP A 31 -6.11 3.98 -8.92
C ASP A 31 -6.35 3.04 -7.71
N LEU A 32 -6.86 3.62 -6.61
CA LEU A 32 -7.01 2.91 -5.33
C LEU A 32 -8.00 1.74 -5.41
N TYR A 33 -8.97 1.83 -6.31
CA TYR A 33 -9.97 0.78 -6.50
C TYR A 33 -9.36 -0.45 -7.17
N GLU A 34 -8.53 -0.21 -8.18
CA GLU A 34 -7.69 -1.21 -8.83
C GLU A 34 -6.73 -1.84 -7.83
N ALA A 35 -6.13 -1.02 -6.95
CA ALA A 35 -5.20 -1.50 -5.94
C ALA A 35 -5.87 -2.45 -4.91
N GLN A 36 -7.13 -2.20 -4.57
CA GLN A 36 -7.92 -3.12 -3.73
C GLN A 36 -8.10 -4.49 -4.41
N PHE A 37 -8.32 -4.51 -5.73
CA PHE A 37 -8.50 -5.75 -6.49
C PHE A 37 -7.19 -6.51 -6.73
N PHE A 38 -6.13 -5.81 -7.15
CA PHE A 38 -4.86 -6.42 -7.54
C PHE A 38 -3.87 -6.61 -6.37
N GLY A 39 -4.06 -5.88 -5.27
CA GLY A 39 -3.11 -5.85 -4.14
C GLY A 39 -1.86 -5.00 -4.42
N PHE A 40 -1.81 -4.30 -5.56
CA PHE A 40 -0.77 -3.36 -5.94
C PHE A 40 -1.36 -2.29 -6.85
N THR A 41 -0.74 -1.11 -6.90
CA THR A 41 -1.16 -0.05 -7.84
C THR A 41 -0.64 -0.36 -9.26
N PRO A 42 -1.45 -0.17 -10.31
CA PRO A 42 -1.02 -0.35 -11.69
C PRO A 42 0.30 0.37 -12.02
N GLN A 43 0.48 1.57 -11.47
CA GLN A 43 1.67 2.42 -11.61
C GLN A 43 2.93 1.71 -11.12
N THR A 44 2.89 1.10 -9.93
CA THR A 44 4.04 0.37 -9.37
C THR A 44 4.35 -0.88 -10.19
N CYS A 45 3.33 -1.59 -10.69
CA CYS A 45 3.54 -2.72 -11.59
C CYS A 45 4.27 -2.28 -12.87
N MET A 46 3.80 -1.21 -13.51
CA MET A 46 4.41 -0.67 -14.72
C MET A 46 5.85 -0.21 -14.50
N LEU A 47 6.14 0.42 -13.37
CA LEU A 47 7.50 0.81 -13.02
C LEU A 47 8.44 -0.41 -12.94
N ARG A 48 8.00 -1.49 -12.30
CA ARG A 48 8.81 -2.73 -12.19
C ARG A 48 9.06 -3.37 -13.56
N VAL A 49 8.04 -3.39 -14.42
CA VAL A 49 8.15 -3.91 -15.79
C VAL A 49 9.13 -3.05 -16.61
N TYR A 50 9.01 -1.72 -16.52
CA TYR A 50 9.93 -0.78 -17.17
C TYR A 50 11.38 -1.02 -16.73
N SER A 51 11.63 -1.11 -15.42
CA SER A 51 12.96 -1.38 -14.88
C SER A 51 13.52 -2.71 -15.37
N ALA A 52 12.74 -3.80 -15.34
CA ALA A 52 13.20 -5.10 -15.79
C ALA A 52 13.62 -5.12 -17.28
N PHE A 53 12.85 -4.44 -18.14
CA PHE A 53 13.21 -4.29 -19.55
C PHE A 53 14.43 -3.40 -19.75
N HIS A 54 14.51 -2.30 -19.01
CA HIS A 54 15.65 -1.38 -19.06
C HIS A 54 16.94 -2.10 -18.64
N ASP A 55 16.92 -2.82 -17.51
CA ASP A 55 18.05 -3.59 -17.01
C ASP A 55 18.47 -4.66 -18.02
N SER A 56 17.50 -5.34 -18.65
CA SER A 56 17.78 -6.31 -19.72
C SER A 56 18.48 -5.67 -20.94
N LEU A 57 18.09 -4.45 -21.32
CA LEU A 57 18.75 -3.71 -22.40
C LEU A 57 20.19 -3.35 -22.01
N CYS A 58 20.39 -2.86 -20.78
CA CYS A 58 21.70 -2.54 -20.24
C CYS A 58 22.61 -3.76 -20.11
N ASP A 59 22.07 -4.95 -19.88
CA ASP A 59 22.84 -6.20 -19.78
C ASP A 59 23.28 -6.72 -21.16
N ILE A 60 22.43 -6.58 -22.19
CA ILE A 60 22.70 -7.11 -23.53
C ILE A 60 23.73 -6.26 -24.28
N LEU A 61 23.67 -4.94 -24.18
CA LEU A 61 24.51 -4.01 -24.95
C LEU A 61 26.03 -4.23 -24.75
N PRO A 62 26.55 -4.38 -23.51
CA PRO A 62 27.95 -4.70 -23.28
C PRO A 62 28.38 -6.05 -23.85
N VAL A 63 27.47 -7.04 -23.91
CA VAL A 63 27.76 -8.34 -24.52
C VAL A 63 27.93 -8.20 -26.03
N VAL A 64 27.03 -7.45 -26.68
CA VAL A 64 27.13 -7.14 -28.11
C VAL A 64 28.41 -6.38 -28.41
N GLU A 65 28.76 -5.37 -27.61
CA GLU A 65 30.02 -4.63 -27.74
C GLU A 65 31.23 -5.56 -27.66
N LYS A 66 31.29 -6.43 -26.64
CA LYS A 66 32.39 -7.40 -26.47
C LYS A 66 32.51 -8.34 -27.66
N VAL A 67 31.40 -8.83 -28.21
CA VAL A 67 31.40 -9.71 -29.38
C VAL A 67 31.89 -8.96 -30.62
N CYS A 68 31.44 -7.72 -30.83
CA CYS A 68 31.90 -6.87 -31.94
C CYS A 68 33.41 -6.60 -31.88
N VAL A 69 33.94 -6.23 -30.71
CA VAL A 69 35.39 -6.00 -30.52
C VAL A 69 36.19 -7.28 -30.79
N ARG A 70 35.72 -8.44 -30.34
CA ARG A 70 36.38 -9.74 -30.58
C ARG A 70 36.33 -10.17 -32.05
N GLN A 71 35.25 -9.88 -32.76
CA GLN A 71 35.09 -10.23 -34.18
C GLN A 71 35.92 -9.33 -35.09
N LEU A 72 36.08 -8.05 -34.73
CA LEU A 72 36.87 -7.08 -35.48
C LEU A 72 38.37 -7.24 -35.23
N GLY A 73 38.77 -7.44 -33.97
CA GLY A 73 40.15 -7.72 -33.59
C GLY A 73 40.44 -9.21 -33.63
N LYS A 74 40.65 -9.78 -34.83
CA LYS A 74 40.86 -11.23 -34.99
C LYS A 74 42.02 -11.81 -34.14
N GLU A 75 42.99 -11.02 -33.71
CA GLU A 75 44.10 -11.47 -32.83
C GLU A 75 44.58 -10.43 -31.78
N SER A 76 44.34 -9.12 -31.97
CA SER A 76 44.65 -8.07 -30.97
C SER A 76 43.94 -6.76 -31.35
N PRO A 77 42.78 -6.43 -30.74
CA PRO A 77 42.10 -5.18 -31.04
C PRO A 77 42.91 -3.99 -30.51
N GLY A 78 43.34 -3.12 -31.42
CA GLY A 78 44.06 -1.89 -31.08
C GLY A 78 43.20 -0.94 -30.22
N PRO A 79 43.82 -0.04 -29.42
CA PRO A 79 43.10 0.86 -28.53
C PRO A 79 42.07 1.75 -29.26
N ASP A 80 42.38 2.17 -30.50
CA ASP A 80 41.46 2.97 -31.32
C ASP A 80 40.21 2.21 -31.78
N GLU A 81 40.31 0.90 -32.02
CA GLU A 81 39.16 0.08 -32.41
C GLU A 81 38.23 -0.16 -31.23
N GLN A 82 38.78 -0.35 -30.03
CA GLN A 82 38.01 -0.46 -28.79
C GLN A 82 37.29 0.83 -28.46
N LEU A 83 37.95 1.99 -28.65
CA LEU A 83 37.34 3.29 -28.43
C LEU A 83 36.21 3.57 -29.42
N ARG A 84 36.39 3.25 -30.71
CA ARG A 84 35.33 3.39 -31.72
C ARG A 84 34.17 2.44 -31.48
N ALA A 85 34.42 1.21 -31.05
CA ALA A 85 33.37 0.26 -30.68
C ALA A 85 32.57 0.74 -29.47
N ARG A 86 33.24 1.28 -28.44
CA ARG A 86 32.59 1.89 -27.27
C ARG A 86 31.73 3.09 -27.64
N GLU A 87 32.24 3.98 -28.49
CA GLU A 87 31.48 5.16 -28.91
C GLU A 87 30.26 4.78 -29.75
N CYS A 88 30.41 3.78 -30.64
CA CYS A 88 29.30 3.24 -31.42
C CYS A 88 28.25 2.57 -30.51
N SER A 89 28.69 1.75 -29.55
CA SER A 89 27.84 1.11 -28.53
C SER A 89 27.05 2.14 -27.73
N ARG A 90 27.70 3.22 -27.30
CA ARG A 90 27.04 4.32 -26.56
C ARG A 90 25.98 5.05 -27.41
N ARG A 91 26.26 5.32 -28.68
CA ARG A 91 25.28 5.94 -29.59
C ARG A 91 24.09 5.02 -29.84
N LEU A 92 24.34 3.72 -29.99
CA LEU A 92 23.29 2.70 -30.13
C LEU A 92 22.44 2.62 -28.85
N GLN A 93 23.07 2.65 -27.67
CA GLN A 93 22.40 2.65 -26.38
C GLN A 93 21.43 3.83 -26.27
N GLN A 94 21.90 5.06 -26.52
CA GLN A 94 21.07 6.27 -26.47
C GLN A 94 19.87 6.16 -27.43
N PHE A 95 20.11 5.70 -28.66
CA PHE A 95 19.04 5.50 -29.63
C PHE A 95 18.01 4.47 -29.15
N LEU A 96 18.45 3.35 -28.57
CA LEU A 96 17.56 2.33 -28.05
C LEU A 96 16.78 2.80 -26.82
N GLU A 97 17.42 3.54 -25.91
CA GLU A 97 16.77 4.12 -24.72
C GLU A 97 15.66 5.10 -25.12
N ASP A 98 15.92 6.01 -26.05
CA ASP A 98 14.92 6.97 -26.55
C ASP A 98 13.73 6.25 -27.20
N ARG A 99 14.02 5.23 -28.03
CA ARG A 99 12.98 4.42 -28.68
C ARG A 99 12.20 3.59 -27.67
N PHE A 100 12.89 3.00 -26.69
CA PHE A 100 12.27 2.23 -25.63
C PHE A 100 11.34 3.10 -24.79
N LYS A 101 11.76 4.30 -24.39
CA LYS A 101 10.95 5.25 -23.64
C LYS A 101 9.64 5.61 -24.36
N GLN A 102 9.70 5.85 -25.68
CA GLN A 102 8.51 6.13 -26.48
C GLN A 102 7.55 4.94 -26.55
N LEU A 103 8.09 3.72 -26.66
CA LEU A 103 7.30 2.49 -26.76
C LEU A 103 6.73 2.08 -25.40
N SER A 104 7.51 2.22 -24.32
CA SER A 104 7.08 1.91 -22.96
C SER A 104 5.91 2.81 -22.56
N GLN A 105 5.99 4.13 -22.79
CA GLN A 105 4.87 5.03 -22.51
C GLN A 105 3.56 4.61 -23.20
N ARG A 106 3.64 4.13 -24.44
CA ARG A 106 2.46 3.62 -25.17
C ARG A 106 1.98 2.30 -24.57
N MET A 107 2.90 1.38 -24.28
CA MET A 107 2.61 0.09 -23.64
C MET A 107 1.95 0.29 -22.27
N ASP A 108 2.53 1.13 -21.42
CA ASP A 108 2.03 1.49 -20.09
C ASP A 108 0.59 1.99 -20.20
N SER A 109 0.33 2.93 -21.11
CA SER A 109 -1.02 3.47 -21.30
C SER A 109 -2.05 2.42 -21.75
N LEU A 110 -1.62 1.40 -22.51
CA LEU A 110 -2.50 0.33 -22.98
C LEU A 110 -2.75 -0.70 -21.88
N LEU A 111 -1.71 -1.11 -21.17
CA LEU A 111 -1.80 -2.10 -20.10
C LEU A 111 -2.61 -1.56 -18.93
N VAL A 112 -2.37 -0.31 -18.50
CA VAL A 112 -3.16 0.32 -17.44
C VAL A 112 -4.63 0.42 -17.86
N LYS A 113 -4.93 0.90 -19.07
CA LYS A 113 -6.31 1.10 -19.50
C LYS A 113 -7.09 -0.18 -19.79
N ARG A 114 -6.44 -1.26 -20.20
CA ARG A 114 -7.12 -2.48 -20.70
C ARG A 114 -6.96 -3.70 -19.80
N CYS A 115 -5.88 -3.79 -19.06
CA CYS A 115 -5.54 -4.98 -18.27
C CYS A 115 -5.59 -4.71 -16.77
N LEU A 116 -5.11 -3.54 -16.34
CA LEU A 116 -5.01 -3.15 -14.94
C LEU A 116 -6.04 -2.08 -14.57
N SER A 117 -7.23 -2.13 -15.19
CA SER A 117 -8.35 -1.24 -14.88
C SER A 117 -9.57 -2.05 -14.49
N VAL A 118 -10.28 -1.59 -13.46
CA VAL A 118 -11.57 -2.16 -13.11
C VAL A 118 -12.64 -1.38 -13.87
N PRO A 119 -13.50 -2.04 -14.67
CA PRO A 119 -14.53 -1.34 -15.41
C PRO A 119 -15.49 -0.61 -14.46
N PRO A 120 -15.92 0.63 -14.78
CA PRO A 120 -16.71 1.46 -13.86
C PRO A 120 -18.10 0.89 -13.53
N ASN A 121 -18.58 -0.07 -14.34
CA ASN A 121 -19.88 -0.72 -14.14
C ASN A 121 -19.79 -2.03 -13.35
N VAL A 122 -18.59 -2.42 -12.90
CA VAL A 122 -18.35 -3.65 -12.16
C VAL A 122 -17.99 -3.27 -10.73
N LEU A 123 -18.74 -3.82 -9.78
CA LEU A 123 -18.41 -3.74 -8.37
C LEU A 123 -17.59 -4.96 -7.98
N LEU A 124 -16.58 -4.73 -7.16
CA LEU A 124 -15.81 -5.79 -6.54
C LEU A 124 -16.70 -6.62 -5.59
N PRO A 125 -16.38 -7.92 -5.39
CA PRO A 125 -17.14 -8.79 -4.50
C PRO A 125 -17.31 -8.23 -3.09
N GLU A 126 -16.28 -7.55 -2.59
CA GLU A 126 -16.22 -6.90 -1.28
C GLU A 126 -17.29 -5.81 -1.14
N ASP A 127 -17.60 -5.12 -2.25
CA ASP A 127 -18.53 -3.98 -2.26
C ASP A 127 -19.98 -4.38 -2.51
N HIS A 128 -20.28 -5.66 -2.76
CA HIS A 128 -21.66 -6.10 -2.96
C HIS A 128 -22.56 -5.80 -1.75
N SER A 129 -22.00 -5.82 -0.54
CA SER A 129 -22.71 -5.46 0.69
C SER A 129 -23.20 -4.01 0.67
N HIS A 130 -22.38 -3.08 0.15
CA HIS A 130 -22.72 -1.67 0.01
C HIS A 130 -23.86 -1.43 -1.00
N LYS A 131 -23.96 -2.24 -2.06
CA LYS A 131 -25.06 -2.16 -3.02
C LYS A 131 -26.39 -2.65 -2.44
N ASN A 132 -26.36 -3.72 -1.66
CA ASN A 132 -27.57 -4.36 -1.14
C ASN A 132 -28.18 -3.59 0.05
N TYR A 133 -27.37 -2.84 0.80
CA TYR A 133 -27.79 -2.14 2.01
C TYR A 133 -27.32 -0.67 2.03
N PRO A 134 -27.86 0.19 1.15
CA PRO A 134 -27.44 1.58 1.04
C PRO A 134 -27.78 2.44 2.28
N GLN A 135 -28.75 2.01 3.10
CA GLN A 135 -29.17 2.70 4.33
C GLN A 135 -28.44 2.19 5.60
N HIS A 136 -27.31 1.52 5.43
CA HIS A 136 -26.51 0.88 6.49
C HIS A 136 -26.33 1.76 7.74
N ILE A 137 -26.04 3.06 7.60
CA ILE A 137 -25.70 3.90 8.75
C ILE A 137 -26.89 4.05 9.72
N GLN A 138 -28.08 4.33 9.21
CA GLN A 138 -29.25 4.52 10.08
C GLN A 138 -29.72 3.20 10.69
N GLU A 139 -29.62 2.10 9.95
CA GLU A 139 -29.94 0.76 10.44
C GLU A 139 -28.94 0.28 11.49
N VAL A 140 -27.65 0.55 11.30
CA VAL A 140 -26.59 0.26 12.29
C VAL A 140 -26.83 1.05 13.58
N LEU A 141 -27.14 2.35 13.49
CA LEU A 141 -27.46 3.13 14.69
C LEU A 141 -28.69 2.60 15.43
N LYS A 142 -29.72 2.14 14.71
CA LYS A 142 -30.88 1.47 15.33
C LYS A 142 -30.49 0.15 15.99
N LEU A 143 -29.69 -0.66 15.30
CA LEU A 143 -29.17 -1.92 15.84
C LEU A 143 -28.36 -1.70 17.12
N ASP A 144 -27.46 -0.72 17.12
CA ASP A 144 -26.67 -0.34 18.29
C ASP A 144 -27.56 0.06 19.46
N SER A 145 -28.57 0.91 19.23
CA SER A 145 -29.53 1.25 20.29
C SER A 145 -30.27 0.03 20.82
N SER A 146 -30.74 -0.85 19.93
CA SER A 146 -31.47 -2.06 20.33
C SER A 146 -30.57 -3.03 21.10
N PHE A 147 -29.28 -3.11 20.75
CA PHE A 147 -28.30 -3.92 21.46
C PHE A 147 -28.08 -3.42 22.88
N THR A 148 -27.95 -2.10 23.06
CA THR A 148 -27.80 -1.50 24.39
C THR A 148 -29.03 -1.72 25.27
N ASP A 149 -30.24 -1.57 24.72
CA ASP A 149 -31.48 -1.83 25.45
C ASP A 149 -31.59 -3.30 25.89
N LEU A 150 -31.24 -4.22 25.00
CA LEU A 150 -31.30 -5.66 25.26
C LEU A 150 -30.25 -6.08 26.30
N GLN A 151 -29.06 -5.46 26.28
CA GLN A 151 -28.03 -5.66 27.30
C GLN A 151 -28.51 -5.17 28.68
N MET A 152 -29.11 -3.98 28.77
CA MET A 152 -29.67 -3.48 30.03
C MET A 152 -30.77 -4.39 30.57
N ALA A 153 -31.68 -4.85 29.71
CA ALA A 153 -32.74 -5.77 30.10
C ALA A 153 -32.18 -7.10 30.62
N TYR A 154 -31.16 -7.65 29.95
CA TYR A 154 -30.47 -8.86 30.39
C TYR A 154 -29.81 -8.69 31.77
N GLU A 155 -29.13 -7.58 32.01
CA GLU A 155 -28.49 -7.30 33.31
C GLU A 155 -29.53 -7.18 34.43
N ALA A 156 -30.66 -6.52 34.16
CA ALA A 156 -31.77 -6.42 35.10
C ALA A 156 -32.36 -7.80 35.45
N GLU A 157 -32.56 -8.67 34.46
CA GLU A 157 -33.04 -10.05 34.65
C GLU A 157 -32.05 -10.90 35.48
N VAL A 158 -30.75 -10.79 35.19
CA VAL A 158 -29.71 -11.48 35.98
C VAL A 158 -29.72 -11.00 37.44
N CYS A 159 -29.84 -9.69 37.66
CA CYS A 159 -29.95 -9.11 39.00
C CYS A 159 -31.22 -9.57 39.73
N ALA A 160 -32.37 -9.56 39.07
CA ALA A 160 -33.63 -10.03 39.62
C ALA A 160 -33.54 -11.51 40.01
N ARG A 161 -32.98 -12.36 39.13
CA ARG A 161 -32.77 -13.79 39.39
C ARG A 161 -31.88 -14.04 40.60
N ARG A 162 -30.79 -13.28 40.74
CA ARG A 162 -29.88 -13.36 41.91
C ARG A 162 -30.61 -12.96 43.19
N ARG A 163 -31.39 -11.88 43.16
CA ARG A 163 -32.20 -11.42 44.31
C ARG A 163 -33.27 -12.43 44.71
N CYS A 164 -33.98 -13.02 43.75
CA CYS A 164 -34.95 -14.08 44.00
C CYS A 164 -34.27 -15.31 44.61
N ARG A 165 -33.13 -15.74 44.08
CA ARG A 165 -32.37 -16.85 44.67
C ARG A 165 -31.98 -16.56 46.12
N TRP A 166 -31.46 -15.36 46.39
CA TRP A 166 -31.07 -14.95 47.74
C TRP A 166 -32.26 -14.93 48.71
N SER A 167 -33.38 -14.33 48.32
CA SER A 167 -34.58 -14.25 49.15
C SER A 167 -35.16 -15.63 49.45
N TRP A 168 -35.15 -16.55 48.46
CA TRP A 168 -35.54 -17.94 48.65
C TRP A 168 -34.63 -18.67 49.64
N THR A 169 -33.31 -18.51 49.51
CA THR A 169 -32.36 -19.12 50.45
C THR A 169 -32.52 -18.58 51.87
N SER A 170 -32.73 -17.28 52.03
CA SER A 170 -32.97 -16.65 53.35
C SER A 170 -34.27 -17.12 53.98
N ARG A 171 -35.37 -17.19 53.22
CA ARG A 171 -36.65 -17.73 53.71
C ARG A 171 -36.54 -19.20 54.11
N ARG A 172 -35.80 -20.01 53.34
CA ARG A 172 -35.57 -21.42 53.67
C ARG A 172 -34.79 -21.55 54.99
N ARG A 173 -33.74 -20.73 55.17
CA ARG A 173 -32.95 -20.68 56.41
C ARG A 173 -33.78 -20.27 57.63
N CYS A 174 -34.65 -19.26 57.49
CA CYS A 174 -35.56 -18.86 58.56
C CYS A 174 -36.58 -19.98 58.86
N ARG A 175 -37.17 -20.64 57.86
CA ARG A 175 -38.08 -21.75 58.14
C ARG A 175 -37.39 -22.90 58.89
N SER A 176 -36.18 -23.27 58.48
CA SER A 176 -35.42 -24.33 59.16
C SER A 176 -35.05 -23.99 60.61
N SER A 177 -34.88 -22.71 60.95
CA SER A 177 -34.60 -22.30 62.34
C SER A 177 -35.86 -22.24 63.21
N TRP A 178 -37.05 -22.10 62.62
CA TRP A 178 -38.32 -22.12 63.35
C TRP A 178 -38.84 -23.53 63.63
N THR A 179 -38.50 -24.52 62.80
CA THR A 179 -38.89 -25.93 62.98
C THR A 179 -37.90 -26.75 63.81
N GLY A 180 -36.86 -26.12 64.36
CA GLY A 180 -35.75 -26.77 65.08
C GLY A 180 -35.67 -26.46 66.58
N SER A 181 -36.71 -25.85 67.16
CA SER A 181 -36.94 -25.69 68.61
C SER A 181 -38.20 -26.42 69.01
#